data_AF-A0A940CDT0-F1
#
_entry.id   AF-A0A940CDT0-F1
#
_cell.length_a   1.000
_cell.length_b   1.000
_cell.length_c   1.000
_cell.angle_alpha   90.00
_cell.angle_beta   90.00
_cell.angle_gamma   90.00
#
_symmetry.space_group_name_H-M   'P 1'
#
loop_
_entity.id
_entity.type
_entity.pdbx_description
1 polymer ?
#
loop_
_entity_poly.entity_id
_entity_poly.type
_entity_poly.pdbx_seq_one_letter_code
_entity_poly.pdbx_strand_id
1 'polypeptide(L)'
;MDNNRLTRRILTQVIITVFFALFGGIYELFSHGVYSYFMIYAFAAPLCLCVLPYTVMLLRGKKPAKLSAELWDAAVLTLTAGLVFRGMLEIFGTTNRLLYVYFIAAAILALAAVVSGLIFSRARV
;
A
#
# COMPACT_ATOMS: atom_id res chain seq x y z
N MET A 1 8.43 -1.97 19.20
CA MET A 1 7.09 -2.26 18.65
C MET A 1 6.66 -3.60 19.22
N ASP A 2 5.40 -3.74 19.66
CA ASP A 2 4.92 -4.98 20.32
C ASP A 2 4.21 -5.88 19.32
N ASN A 3 4.19 -7.18 19.56
CA ASN A 3 3.56 -8.14 18.65
C ASN A 3 2.07 -7.82 18.46
N ASN A 4 1.35 -7.47 19.52
CA ASN A 4 -0.07 -7.10 19.44
C ASN A 4 -0.32 -5.87 18.56
N ARG A 5 0.63 -4.93 18.51
CA ARG A 5 0.52 -3.74 17.63
C ARG A 5 0.76 -4.11 16.17
N LEU A 6 1.73 -4.99 15.91
CA LEU A 6 2.00 -5.47 14.55
C LEU A 6 0.82 -6.29 14.01
N THR A 7 0.23 -7.16 14.83
CA THR A 7 -0.99 -7.91 14.47
C THR A 7 -2.16 -6.99 14.15
N ARG A 8 -2.40 -5.94 14.96
CA ARG A 8 -3.43 -4.93 14.66
C ARG A 8 -3.20 -4.23 13.33
N ARG A 9 -1.95 -3.87 13.00
CA ARG A 9 -1.61 -3.28 11.69
C ARG A 9 -1.90 -4.24 10.54
N ILE A 10 -1.48 -5.51 10.66
CA ILE A 10 -1.78 -6.53 9.65
C ILE A 10 -3.30 -6.63 9.45
N LEU A 11 -4.09 -6.71 10.53
CA LEU A 11 -5.55 -6.77 10.43
C LEU A 11 -6.14 -5.54 9.73
N THR A 12 -5.69 -4.33 10.07
CA THR A 12 -6.14 -3.11 9.38
C THR A 12 -5.80 -3.15 7.89
N GLN A 13 -4.60 -3.60 7.52
CA GLN A 13 -4.17 -3.70 6.11
C GLN A 13 -4.93 -4.79 5.34
N VAL A 14 -5.29 -5.89 5.99
CA VAL A 14 -6.16 -6.92 5.42
C VAL A 14 -7.55 -6.35 5.15
N ILE A 15 -8.14 -5.60 6.09
CA ILE A 15 -9.44 -4.95 5.89
C ILE A 15 -9.38 -3.97 4.70
N ILE A 16 -8.32 -3.16 4.61
CA ILE A 16 -8.12 -2.23 3.49
C ILE A 16 -7.99 -3.00 2.16
N THR A 17 -7.23 -4.10 2.16
CA THR A 17 -7.06 -4.96 0.98
C THR A 17 -8.40 -5.54 0.51
N VAL A 18 -9.19 -6.09 1.44
CA VAL A 18 -10.51 -6.65 1.14
C VAL A 18 -11.45 -5.57 0.61
N PHE A 19 -11.42 -4.37 1.19
CA PHE A 19 -12.21 -3.24 0.70
C PHE A 19 -11.86 -2.90 -0.76
N PHE A 20 -10.57 -2.79 -1.11
CA PHE A 20 -10.17 -2.52 -2.50
C PHE A 20 -10.46 -3.68 -3.46
N ALA A 21 -10.39 -4.93 -2.99
CA ALA A 21 -10.75 -6.09 -3.80
C ALA A 21 -12.25 -6.10 -4.11
N LEU A 22 -13.10 -5.84 -3.10
CA LEU A 22 -14.54 -5.69 -3.27
C LEU A 22 -14.87 -4.51 -4.18
N PHE A 23 -14.19 -3.37 -3.99
CA PHE A 23 -14.37 -2.21 -4.85
C PHE A 23 -14.04 -2.52 -6.32
N GLY A 24 -12.92 -3.21 -6.58
CA GLY A 24 -12.54 -3.67 -7.92
C GLY A 24 -13.57 -4.63 -8.52
N GLY A 25 -14.05 -5.61 -7.75
CA GLY A 25 -15.03 -6.59 -8.21
C GLY A 25 -16.43 -6.01 -8.45
N ILE A 26 -16.90 -5.11 -7.58
CA ILE A 26 -18.14 -4.35 -7.81
C ILE A 26 -18.02 -3.58 -9.11
N TYR A 27 -16.89 -2.90 -9.32
CA TYR A 27 -16.72 -2.11 -10.53
C TYR A 27 -16.66 -2.98 -11.78
N GLU A 28 -16.01 -4.14 -11.73
CA GLU A 28 -15.98 -5.10 -12.83
C GLU A 28 -17.40 -5.47 -13.28
N LEU A 29 -18.29 -5.73 -12.31
CA LEU A 29 -19.70 -6.05 -12.56
C LEU A 29 -20.48 -4.89 -13.20
N PHE A 30 -20.19 -3.64 -12.80
CA PHE A 30 -20.88 -2.44 -13.29
C PHE A 30 -20.18 -1.74 -14.46
N SER A 31 -19.06 -2.25 -14.96
CA SER A 31 -18.22 -1.56 -15.95
C SER A 31 -18.77 -1.56 -17.38
N HIS A 32 -19.80 -2.35 -17.68
CA HIS A 32 -20.42 -2.47 -19.02
C HIS A 32 -19.38 -2.67 -20.15
N GLY A 33 -18.26 -3.35 -19.84
CA GLY A 33 -17.19 -3.67 -20.79
C GLY A 33 -15.96 -2.75 -20.75
N VAL A 34 -15.91 -1.75 -19.87
CA VAL A 34 -14.76 -0.82 -19.74
C VAL A 34 -13.92 -1.14 -18.50
N TYR A 35 -12.83 -1.88 -18.71
CA TYR A 35 -11.97 -2.35 -17.63
C TYR A 35 -10.70 -1.50 -17.49
N SER A 36 -10.21 -1.35 -16.25
CA SER A 36 -8.85 -0.87 -15.98
C SER A 36 -8.10 -1.88 -15.11
N TYR A 37 -6.95 -2.30 -15.60
CA TYR A 37 -6.05 -3.19 -14.86
C TYR A 37 -5.58 -2.56 -13.54
N PHE A 38 -5.33 -1.25 -13.50
CA PHE A 38 -4.82 -0.60 -12.29
C PHE A 38 -5.82 -0.64 -11.14
N MET A 39 -7.11 -0.60 -11.44
CA MET A 39 -8.15 -0.62 -10.42
C MET A 39 -8.48 -2.03 -9.94
N ILE A 40 -8.51 -3.01 -10.86
CA ILE A 40 -8.68 -4.43 -10.51
C ILE A 40 -7.53 -4.89 -9.60
N TYR A 41 -6.30 -4.48 -9.89
CA TYR A 41 -5.12 -4.85 -9.09
C TYR A 41 -4.80 -3.90 -7.94
N ALA A 42 -5.66 -2.91 -7.64
CA ALA A 42 -5.39 -1.96 -6.54
C ALA A 42 -5.24 -2.66 -5.18
N PHE A 43 -5.96 -3.76 -4.95
CA PHE A 43 -5.82 -4.56 -3.72
C PHE A 43 -4.47 -5.27 -3.60
N ALA A 44 -3.76 -5.50 -4.71
CA ALA A 44 -2.47 -6.19 -4.69
C ALA A 44 -1.39 -5.35 -4.01
N ALA A 45 -1.50 -4.01 -4.06
CA ALA A 45 -0.57 -3.11 -3.40
C ALA A 45 -0.52 -3.30 -1.86
N PRO A 46 -1.62 -3.14 -1.10
CA PRO A 46 -1.61 -3.36 0.34
C PRO A 46 -1.34 -4.83 0.71
N LEU A 47 -1.78 -5.80 -0.10
CA LEU A 47 -1.48 -7.21 0.11
C LEU A 47 0.03 -7.49 0.04
N CYS A 48 0.66 -7.14 -1.07
CA CYS A 48 2.06 -7.48 -1.34
C CYS A 48 3.03 -6.61 -0.55
N LEU A 49 2.71 -5.32 -0.38
CA LEU A 49 3.63 -4.37 0.25
C LEU A 49 3.42 -4.25 1.76
N CYS A 50 2.27 -4.58 2.34
CA CYS A 50 2.09 -4.54 3.81
C CYS A 50 1.92 -5.94 4.40
N VAL A 51 0.93 -6.70 3.95
CA VAL A 51 0.56 -7.98 4.60
C VAL A 51 1.71 -8.99 4.52
N LEU A 52 2.32 -9.18 3.35
CA LEU A 52 3.46 -10.09 3.18
C LEU A 52 4.69 -9.69 4.01
N PRO A 53 5.25 -8.47 3.94
CA PRO A 53 6.43 -8.14 4.71
C PRO A 53 6.17 -8.14 6.22
N TYR A 54 5.01 -7.68 6.69
CA TYR A 54 4.73 -7.71 8.12
C TYR A 54 4.53 -9.13 8.66
N THR A 55 3.92 -10.04 7.91
CA THR A 55 3.82 -11.45 8.30
C THR A 55 5.21 -12.11 8.34
N VAL A 56 6.07 -11.87 7.34
CA VAL A 56 7.46 -12.36 7.34
C VAL A 56 8.26 -11.79 8.52
N MET A 57 8.08 -10.52 8.86
CA MET A 57 8.73 -9.89 10.01
C MET A 57 8.25 -10.49 11.34
N LEU A 58 6.95 -10.78 11.46
CA LEU A 58 6.38 -11.46 12.62
C LEU A 58 6.98 -12.87 12.80
N LEU A 59 7.08 -13.64 11.71
CA LEU A 59 7.69 -14.99 11.72
C LEU A 59 9.18 -14.96 12.07
N ARG A 60 9.92 -13.94 11.61
CA ARG A 60 11.35 -13.77 11.90
C ARG A 60 11.64 -13.11 13.25
N GLY A 61 10.62 -12.72 14.02
CA GLY A 61 10.78 -11.98 15.28
C GLY A 61 11.44 -10.60 15.13
N LYS A 62 11.61 -10.10 13.89
CA LYS A 62 12.25 -8.81 13.61
C LYS A 62 11.21 -7.71 13.67
N LYS A 63 11.46 -6.70 14.51
CA LYS A 63 10.50 -5.62 14.75
C LYS A 63 10.96 -4.32 14.09
N PRO A 64 10.19 -3.76 13.13
CA PRO A 64 10.52 -2.48 12.54
C PRO A 64 10.45 -1.37 13.60
N ALA A 65 11.16 -0.28 13.35
CA ALA A 65 10.96 0.95 14.09
C ALA A 65 9.54 1.48 13.84
N LYS A 66 8.90 2.06 14.87
CA LYS A 66 7.52 2.57 14.77
C LYS A 66 7.36 3.58 13.64
N LEU A 67 8.31 4.50 13.52
CA LEU A 67 8.33 5.53 12.48
C LEU A 67 8.46 4.93 11.08
N SER A 68 9.36 3.96 10.90
CA SER A 68 9.56 3.27 9.62
C SER A 68 8.30 2.52 9.17
N ALA A 69 7.60 1.85 10.10
CA ALA A 69 6.32 1.18 9.80
C ALA A 69 5.20 2.16 9.43
N GLU A 70 5.10 3.32 10.10
CA GLU A 70 4.10 4.35 9.77
C GLU A 70 4.35 5.00 8.40
N LEU A 71 5.61 5.31 8.10
CA LEU A 71 5.99 5.85 6.79
C LEU A 71 5.75 4.83 5.68
N TRP A 72 6.02 3.55 5.94
CA TRP A 72 5.77 2.47 4.99
C TRP A 72 4.27 2.29 4.72
N ASP A 73 3.45 2.25 5.77
CA ASP A 73 1.99 2.19 5.64
C ASP A 73 1.44 3.37 4.84
N ALA A 74 1.96 4.58 5.09
CA ALA A 74 1.59 5.78 4.33
C ALA A 74 1.99 5.69 2.85
N ALA A 75 3.20 5.22 2.55
CA ALA A 75 3.68 5.05 1.19
C ALA A 75 2.78 4.11 0.38
N VAL A 76 2.42 2.97 0.97
CA VAL A 76 1.54 1.98 0.34
C VAL A 76 0.13 2.52 0.15
N LEU A 77 -0.39 3.28 1.12
CA LEU A 77 -1.70 3.93 1.00
C LEU A 77 -1.72 4.95 -0.16
N THR A 78 -0.70 5.80 -0.26
CA THR A 78 -0.56 6.77 -1.35
C THR A 78 -0.43 6.07 -2.71
N LEU A 79 0.33 4.98 -2.79
CA LEU A 79 0.45 4.17 -4.00
C LEU A 79 -0.88 3.57 -4.42
N THR A 80 -1.62 2.99 -3.47
CA THR A 80 -2.92 2.37 -3.71
C THR A 80 -3.94 3.41 -4.19
N ALA A 81 -3.97 4.59 -3.56
CA ALA A 81 -4.79 5.70 -4.04
C ALA A 81 -4.41 6.11 -5.48
N GLY A 82 -3.12 6.20 -5.80
CA GLY A 82 -2.63 6.48 -7.14
C GLY A 82 -3.07 5.44 -8.19
N LEU A 83 -3.07 4.15 -7.83
CA LEU A 83 -3.57 3.07 -8.69
C LEU A 83 -5.07 3.21 -8.98
N VAL A 84 -5.87 3.53 -7.96
CA VAL A 84 -7.31 3.75 -8.12
C VAL A 84 -7.60 4.96 -9.00
N PHE A 85 -6.97 6.11 -8.74
CA PHE A 85 -7.14 7.29 -9.58
C PHE A 85 -6.68 7.06 -11.02
N ARG A 86 -5.62 6.26 -11.22
CA ARG A 86 -5.17 5.88 -12.55
C ARG A 86 -6.21 5.05 -13.26
N GLY A 87 -6.79 4.09 -12.57
CA GLY A 87 -7.82 3.26 -13.17
C GLY A 87 -9.08 4.04 -13.50
N MET A 88 -9.52 4.94 -12.62
CA MET A 88 -10.62 5.85 -12.91
C MET A 88 -10.36 6.68 -14.18
N LEU A 89 -9.18 7.30 -14.30
CA LEU A 89 -8.84 8.14 -15.45
C LEU A 89 -8.74 7.35 -16.77
N GLU A 90 -8.21 6.14 -16.71
CA GLU A 90 -8.16 5.22 -17.86
C GLU A 90 -9.58 4.90 -18.37
N ILE A 91 -10.52 4.67 -17.47
CA ILE A 91 -11.92 4.41 -17.80
C ILE A 91 -12.61 5.66 -18.37
N PHE A 92 -12.27 6.85 -17.86
CA PHE A 92 -12.73 8.12 -18.43
C PHE A 92 -12.07 8.44 -19.79
N GLY A 93 -11.08 7.67 -20.24
CA GLY A 93 -10.34 7.95 -21.48
C GLY A 93 -9.49 9.23 -21.41
N THR A 94 -9.15 9.68 -20.20
CA THR A 94 -8.38 10.91 -19.98
C THR A 94 -7.05 10.62 -19.31
N THR A 95 -6.04 11.43 -19.59
CA THR A 95 -4.73 11.32 -18.93
C THR A 95 -4.44 12.61 -18.17
N ASN A 96 -4.10 12.49 -16.88
CA ASN A 96 -3.74 13.63 -16.06
C ASN A 96 -2.31 13.51 -15.56
N ARG A 97 -1.48 14.53 -15.77
CA ARG A 97 -0.09 14.57 -15.28
C ARG A 97 0.00 14.60 -13.75
N LEU A 98 -1.06 15.03 -13.05
CA LEU A 98 -1.17 14.98 -11.59
C LEU A 98 -1.07 13.56 -11.02
N LEU A 99 -1.35 12.52 -11.83
CA LEU A 99 -1.15 11.13 -11.39
C LEU A 99 0.29 10.80 -11.01
N TYR A 100 1.26 11.39 -11.72
CA TYR A 100 2.68 11.15 -11.43
C TYR A 100 3.05 11.60 -10.01
N VAL A 101 2.34 12.59 -9.47
CA VAL A 101 2.58 13.09 -8.10
C VAL A 101 2.30 12.00 -7.07
N TYR A 102 1.26 11.17 -7.25
CA TYR A 102 0.96 10.07 -6.34
C TYR A 102 2.08 9.02 -6.32
N PHE A 103 2.59 8.65 -7.49
CA PHE A 103 3.69 7.67 -7.59
C PHE A 103 5.00 8.23 -7.04
N ILE A 104 5.31 9.49 -7.33
CA ILE A 104 6.51 10.17 -6.80
C ILE A 104 6.42 10.30 -5.28
N ALA A 105 5.28 10.73 -4.75
CA ALA A 105 5.06 10.86 -3.30
C ALA A 105 5.18 9.50 -2.60
N ALA A 106 4.57 8.44 -3.17
CA ALA A 106 4.71 7.09 -2.65
C ALA A 106 6.17 6.61 -2.65
N ALA A 107 6.93 6.89 -3.71
CA ALA A 107 8.35 6.55 -3.78
C ALA A 107 9.18 7.30 -2.72
N ILE A 108 8.93 8.60 -2.52
CA ILE A 108 9.61 9.41 -1.49
C ILE A 108 9.30 8.87 -0.09
N LEU A 109 8.04 8.56 0.20
CA LEU A 109 7.63 8.00 1.48
C LEU A 109 8.24 6.61 1.72
N ALA A 110 8.28 5.76 0.70
CA ALA A 110 8.91 4.44 0.79
C ALA A 110 10.42 4.55 1.05
N LEU A 111 11.11 5.47 0.37
CA LEU A 111 12.53 5.75 0.61
C LEU A 111 12.75 6.26 2.04
N ALA A 112 11.93 7.19 2.52
CA ALA A 112 12.00 7.69 3.89
C ALA A 112 11.77 6.57 4.93
N ALA A 113 10.85 5.64 4.66
CA ALA A 113 10.61 4.46 5.49
C ALA A 113 11.83 3.53 5.56
N VAL A 114 12.51 3.30 4.43
CA VAL A 114 13.73 2.48 4.37
C VAL A 114 14.88 3.17 5.11
N VAL A 115 15.12 4.46 4.85
CA VAL A 115 16.19 5.23 5.49
C VAL A 115 15.99 5.28 7.00
N SER A 116 14.78 5.57 7.47
CA SER A 116 14.47 5.52 8.90
C SER A 116 14.68 4.11 9.48
N GLY A 117 14.27 3.07 8.74
CA GLY A 117 14.53 1.68 9.13
C GLY A 117 16.02 1.37 9.32
N LEU A 118 16.88 1.83 8.41
CA LEU A 118 18.34 1.63 8.49
C LEU A 118 18.97 2.39 9.65
N ILE A 119 18.56 3.64 9.89
CA ILE A 119 19.07 4.47 11.00
C ILE A 119 18.72 3.81 12.35
N PHE A 120 17.45 3.43 12.55
CA PHE A 120 17.00 2.79 13.79
C PHE A 120 17.49 1.34 13.95
N SER A 121 17.87 0.68 12.85
CA SER A 121 18.54 -0.62 12.89
C SER A 121 19.96 -0.52 13.43
N ARG A 122 20.68 0.58 13.14
CA ARG A 122 22.06 0.78 13.62
C ARG A 122 22.14 1.20 15.08
N ALA A 123 21.11 1.88 15.60
CA ALA A 123 21.05 2.30 17.00
C ALA A 123 20.74 1.16 18.00
N ARG A 124 20.58 -0.08 17.52
CA ARG A 124 20.23 -1.27 18.33
C ARG A 124 21.34 -2.34 18.37
N VAL A 125 22.53 -2.01 17.89
CA VAL A 125 23.78 -2.80 18.02
C VAL A 125 24.56 -2.23 19.19
#